data_AF-A0A2N4YQT9-F1
#
_entry.id   AF-A0A2N4YQT9-F1
#
_cell.length_a   1.000
_cell.length_b   1.000
_cell.length_c   1.000
_cell.angle_alpha   90.00
_cell.angle_beta   90.00
_cell.angle_gamma   90.00
#
_symmetry.space_group_name_H-M   'P 1'
#
loop_
_entity.id
_entity.type
_entity.pdbx_description
1 polymer ?
#
loop_
_entity_poly.entity_id
_entity_poly.type
_entity_poly.pdbx_seq_one_letter_code
_entity_poly.pdbx_strand_id
1 'polypeptide(L)' 'MLASQRKQQILQILTEEKQVMSGELSQRFNVSEDSIRRDLRELAAEGKLQRVHGGALPVS' A
#
# COMPACT_ATOMS: atom_id res chain seq x y z
N MET A 1 -11.58 -7.56 -5.32
CA MET A 1 -11.55 -6.08 -5.26
C MET A 1 -10.72 -5.54 -6.42
N LEU A 2 -11.14 -4.44 -7.05
CA LEU A 2 -10.39 -3.76 -8.11
C LEU A 2 -9.10 -3.14 -7.55
N ALA A 3 -8.03 -3.11 -8.36
CA ALA A 3 -6.75 -2.56 -7.94
C ALA A 3 -6.82 -1.07 -7.55
N SER A 4 -7.61 -0.27 -8.28
CA SER A 4 -7.85 1.14 -7.98
C SER A 4 -8.45 1.36 -6.58
N GLN A 5 -9.48 0.58 -6.25
CA GLN A 5 -10.13 0.63 -4.94
C GLN A 5 -9.17 0.21 -3.82
N ARG A 6 -8.37 -0.84 -4.04
CA ARG A 6 -7.35 -1.28 -3.08
C ARG A 6 -6.31 -0.19 -2.83
N LYS A 7 -5.81 0.45 -3.90
CA LYS A 7 -4.86 1.57 -3.81
C LYS A 7 -5.41 2.73 -2.98
N GLN A 8 -6.69 3.09 -3.15
CA GLN A 8 -7.32 4.12 -2.33
C GLN A 8 -7.39 3.71 -0.85
N GLN A 9 -7.79 2.47 -0.55
CA GLN A 9 -7.83 1.98 0.83
C GLN A 9 -6.44 1.91 1.47
N ILE A 10 -5.41 1.53 0.73
CA ILE A 10 -4.02 1.54 1.20
C ILE A 10 -3.61 2.95 1.65
N LEU A 11 -3.93 3.99 0.86
CA LEU A 11 -3.60 5.37 1.21
C LEU A 11 -4.38 5.85 2.45
N GLN A 12 -5.64 5.43 2.58
CA GLN A 12 -6.43 5.74 3.77
C GLN A 12 -5.80 5.11 5.02
N ILE A 13 -5.49 3.82 4.98
CA ILE A 13 -4.82 3.11 6.08
C ILE A 13 -3.47 3.79 6.39
N LEU A 14 -2.68 4.11 5.37
CA LEU A 14 -1.40 4.79 5.56
C LEU A 14 -1.55 6.16 6.22
N THR A 15 -2.63 6.88 5.93
CA THR A 15 -2.93 8.18 6.56
C THR A 15 -3.23 8.03 8.04
N GLU A 16 -3.97 6.98 8.40
CA GLU A 16 -4.41 6.66 9.77
C GLU A 16 -3.28 6.03 10.60
N GLU A 17 -2.62 5.01 10.07
CA GLU A 17 -1.63 4.16 10.76
C GLU A 17 -0.17 4.66 10.60
N LYS A 18 0.08 5.64 9.73
CA LYS A 18 1.41 6.24 9.43
C LYS A 18 2.46 5.28 8.86
N GLN A 19 2.12 4.01 8.69
CA GLN A 19 2.92 3.01 8.01
C GLN A 19 1.99 1.89 7.54
N VAL A 20 2.38 1.19 6.48
CA VAL A 20 1.72 -0.05 6.06
C VAL A 20 2.74 -1.12 5.67
N MET A 21 2.43 -2.38 5.97
CA MET A 21 3.26 -3.54 5.61
C MET A 21 2.56 -4.42 4.56
N SER A 22 3.31 -4.93 3.58
CA SER A 22 2.73 -5.70 2.47
C SER A 22 2.05 -6.99 2.94
N GLY A 23 2.61 -7.65 3.95
CA GLY A 23 2.04 -8.86 4.55
C GLY A 23 0.71 -8.61 5.26
N GLU A 24 0.62 -7.55 6.07
CA GLU A 24 -0.61 -7.18 6.77
C GLU A 24 -1.71 -6.77 5.79
N LEU A 25 -1.38 -5.96 4.79
CA LEU A 25 -2.33 -5.57 3.74
C LEU A 25 -2.76 -6.77 2.88
N SER A 26 -1.86 -7.72 2.64
CA SER A 26 -2.16 -8.96 1.91
C SER A 26 -3.23 -9.78 2.64
N GLN A 27 -3.06 -9.95 3.95
CA GLN A 27 -4.05 -10.61 4.80
C GLN A 27 -5.36 -9.82 4.86
N ARG A 28 -5.29 -8.49 5.09
CA ARG A 28 -6.47 -7.62 5.22
C ARG A 28 -7.33 -7.59 3.96
N PHE A 29 -6.71 -7.57 2.78
CA PHE A 29 -7.41 -7.50 1.50
C PHE A 29 -7.63 -8.86 0.83
N ASN A 30 -7.15 -9.96 1.45
CA ASN A 30 -7.19 -11.30 0.89
C ASN A 30 -6.64 -11.37 -0.55
N VAL A 31 -5.46 -10.80 -0.76
CA VAL A 31 -4.72 -10.83 -2.04
C VAL A 31 -3.27 -11.20 -1.79
N SER A 32 -2.54 -11.64 -2.82
CA SER A 32 -1.12 -11.95 -2.67
C SER A 32 -0.29 -10.72 -2.25
N GLU A 33 0.79 -10.94 -1.50
CA GLU A 33 1.76 -9.88 -1.21
C GLU A 33 2.34 -9.25 -2.47
N ASP A 34 2.51 -10.02 -3.55
CA ASP A 34 3.00 -9.49 -4.82
C ASP A 34 2.04 -8.42 -5.39
N SER A 35 0.73 -8.68 -5.31
CA SER A 35 -0.29 -7.68 -5.70
C SER A 35 -0.19 -6.41 -4.87
N ILE A 36 0.02 -6.53 -3.55
CA ILE A 36 0.23 -5.35 -2.69
C ILE A 36 1.52 -4.62 -3.05
N ARG A 37 2.63 -5.33 -3.24
CA ARG A 37 3.91 -4.72 -3.61
C ARG A 37 3.81 -3.99 -4.95
N ARG A 38 3.04 -4.52 -5.90
CA ARG A 38 2.75 -3.83 -7.17
C ARG A 38 1.96 -2.55 -6.94
N ASP A 39 0.89 -2.59 -6.14
CA ASP A 39 0.10 -1.40 -5.81
C ASP A 39 0.95 -0.33 -5.12
N LEU A 40 1.79 -0.72 -4.15
CA LEU A 40 2.72 0.18 -3.47
C LEU A 40 3.76 0.78 -4.42
N ARG A 41 4.25 0.02 -5.42
CA ARG A 41 5.15 0.53 -6.46
C ARG A 41 4.47 1.58 -7.34
N GLU A 42 3.24 1.31 -7.76
CA GLU A 42 2.46 2.24 -8.57
C GLU A 42 2.16 3.53 -7.79
N LEU A 43 1.70 3.43 -6.54
CA LEU A 43 1.44 4.59 -5.68
C LEU A 43 2.70 5.42 -5.39
N ALA A 44 3.86 4.78 -5.24
CA ALA A 44 5.13 5.47 -5.08
C ALA A 44 5.56 6.20 -6.36
N ALA A 45 5.38 5.58 -7.52
CA ALA A 45 5.65 6.21 -8.81
C ALA A 45 4.73 7.42 -9.05
N GLU A 46 3.51 7.39 -8.51
CA GLU A 46 2.57 8.52 -8.50
C GLU A 46 2.89 9.57 -7.41
N GLY A 47 3.94 9.38 -6.60
CA GLY A 47 4.34 10.32 -5.53
C GLY A 47 3.38 10.38 -4.34
N LYS A 48 2.55 9.35 -4.13
CA LYS A 48 1.52 9.33 -3.07
C LYS A 48 2.01 8.73 -1.75
N LEU A 49 3.10 7.97 -1.79
CA LEU A 49 3.75 7.37 -0.62
C LEU A 49 5.24 7.15 -0.89
N GLN A 50 6.00 6.88 0.16
CA GLN A 50 7.39 6.45 0.08
C GLN A 50 7.49 4.96 0.39
N ARG A 51 8.16 4.19 -0.47
CA ARG A 51 8.39 2.77 -0.22
C ARG A 51 9.53 2.54 0.76
N VAL A 52 9.38 1.50 1.57
CA VAL A 52 10.42 0.95 2.45
C VAL A 52 10.54 -0.56 2.23
N HIS A 53 11.46 -1.22 2.92
CA HIS A 53 11.57 -2.67 2.86
C HIS A 53 10.27 -3.32 3.36
N GLY A 54 9.56 -4.01 2.46
CA GLY A 54 8.32 -4.72 2.79
C GLY A 54 7.09 -3.85 3.03
N GLY A 55 7.13 -2.53 2.80
CA GLY A 55 6.02 -1.64 3.15
C GLY A 55 6.09 -0.24 2.54
N ALA A 56 5.36 0.70 3.15
CA ALA A 56 5.34 2.11 2.76
C ALA A 56 5.10 3.06 3.96
N LEU A 57 5.56 4.29 3.80
CA LEU A 57 5.40 5.44 4.70
C LEU A 57 4.73 6.61 3.94
N PRO A 58 4.09 7.56 4.64
CA PRO A 58 3.61 8.80 4.03
C PRO A 58 4.74 9.55 3.34
N VAL A 59 4.42 10.31 2.29
CA VAL A 59 5.36 11.32 1.77
C VAL A 59 5.60 12.39 2.84
N SER A 60 6.85 12.82 2.97
CA SER A 60 7.25 13.93 3.85
C SER A 60 6.99 15.29 3.21
#